data_AF-A0A7W0VW03-F1
#
_entry.id   AF-A0A7W0VW03-F1
#
_cell.length_a   1.000
_cell.length_b   1.000
_cell.length_c   1.000
_cell.angle_alpha   90.00
_cell.angle_beta   90.00
_cell.angle_gamma   90.00
#
_symmetry.space_group_name_H-M   'P 1'
#
loop_
_entity.id
_entity.type
_entity.pdbx_description
1 polymer ?
#
loop_
_entity_poly.entity_id
_entity_poly.type
_entity_poly.pdbx_seq_one_letter_code
_entity_poly.pdbx_strand_id
1 'polypeptide(L)'
;MDDFDSSFFLMRALAGPVMGIVAMLISITIFAPIVLYLVARWKAAKEPDTDRHLGLKVALHFFSISAFQLGLAGLTLLVWALITTAPSEMKSVFNRIALGMLMPAGLVFAAHFSLLKRTNDVERTAVRRLFAGYNLIVTGLLGFIALVIAFQALFAKGSSGEMGRAAGAMVLVYGTAWAIIGWRFGMQVLTGGPGSTSASPPQPGASAPPPPSAPSTTATPPASTGGLPSLGGGAFPPIDPKS
;
A
#
# COMPACT_ATOMS: atom_id res chain seq x y z
N MET A 1 21.99 30.13 31.42
CA MET A 1 20.58 29.76 31.71
C MET A 1 19.70 30.01 30.49
N ASP A 2 20.04 31.00 29.65
CA ASP A 2 19.29 31.42 28.45
C ASP A 2 19.16 30.38 27.31
N ASP A 3 20.10 29.42 27.21
CA ASP A 3 20.05 28.38 26.17
C ASP A 3 18.90 27.38 26.38
N PHE A 4 18.53 27.12 27.64
CA PHE A 4 17.45 26.20 27.97
C PHE A 4 16.08 26.77 27.60
N ASP A 5 15.83 28.05 27.95
CA ASP A 5 14.56 28.72 27.64
C ASP A 5 14.39 28.94 26.12
N SER A 6 15.49 29.27 25.42
CA SER A 6 15.49 29.39 23.95
C SER A 6 15.20 28.06 23.26
N SER A 7 15.80 26.96 23.75
CA SER A 7 15.56 25.61 23.22
C SER A 7 14.12 25.14 23.48
N PHE A 8 13.59 25.42 24.67
CA PHE A 8 12.21 25.08 25.03
C PHE A 8 11.19 25.86 24.20
N PHE A 9 11.40 27.16 24.00
CA PHE A 9 10.53 27.99 23.17
C PHE A 9 10.55 27.52 21.71
N LEU A 10 11.72 27.20 21.16
CA LEU A 10 11.85 26.67 19.80
C LEU A 10 11.20 25.30 19.66
N MET A 11 11.34 24.40 20.64
CA MET A 11 10.67 23.11 20.65
C MET A 11 9.15 23.27 20.67
N ARG A 12 8.62 24.19 21.49
CA ARG A 12 7.18 24.49 21.55
C ARG A 12 6.66 25.12 20.25
N ALA A 13 7.45 26.01 19.64
CA ALA A 13 7.12 26.65 18.37
C ALA A 13 7.06 25.64 17.22
N LEU A 14 7.95 24.64 17.22
CA LEU A 14 7.97 23.57 16.22
C LEU A 14 6.95 22.45 16.49
N ALA A 15 6.56 22.24 17.75
CA ALA A 15 5.60 21.20 18.13
C ALA A 15 4.25 21.38 17.42
N GLY A 16 3.75 22.61 17.29
CA GLY A 16 2.48 22.88 16.61
C GLY A 16 2.46 22.40 15.15
N PRO A 17 3.36 22.91 14.28
CA PRO A 17 3.48 22.46 12.90
C PRO A 17 3.73 20.95 12.76
N VAL A 18 4.61 20.37 13.59
CA VAL A 18 4.91 18.93 13.55
C VAL A 18 3.66 18.11 13.89
N MET A 19 2.91 18.49 14.94
CA MET A 19 1.66 17.82 15.30
C MET A 19 0.60 17.93 14.19
N GLY A 20 0.51 19.09 13.53
CA GLY A 20 -0.37 19.27 12.37
C GLY A 20 -0.01 18.34 11.21
N ILE A 21 1.28 18.22 10.89
CA ILE A 21 1.79 17.30 9.86
C ILE A 21 1.50 15.85 10.24
N VAL A 22 1.77 15.44 11.48
CA VAL A 22 1.52 14.08 11.96
C VAL A 22 0.02 13.75 11.90
N ALA A 23 -0.85 14.65 12.36
CA ALA A 23 -2.29 14.47 12.29
C ALA A 23 -2.78 14.34 10.83
N MET A 24 -2.23 15.14 9.92
CA MET A 24 -2.51 15.05 8.49
C MET A 24 -2.07 13.69 7.91
N LEU A 25 -0.85 13.23 8.24
CA LEU A 25 -0.33 11.94 7.77
C LEU A 25 -1.14 10.75 8.29
N ILE A 26 -1.56 10.80 9.56
CA ILE A 26 -2.44 9.79 10.16
C ILE A 26 -3.79 9.78 9.42
N SER A 27 -4.37 10.96 9.18
CA SER A 27 -5.64 11.08 8.46
C SER A 27 -5.54 10.52 7.04
N ILE A 28 -4.50 10.88 6.29
CA ILE A 28 -4.27 10.34 4.94
C ILE A 28 -4.13 8.81 5.02
N THR A 29 -3.36 8.28 5.96
CA THR A 29 -3.11 6.84 6.07
C THR A 29 -4.38 6.05 6.39
N ILE A 30 -5.26 6.58 7.23
CA ILE A 30 -6.52 5.93 7.63
C ILE A 30 -7.59 6.07 6.54
N PHE A 31 -7.76 7.26 5.97
CA PHE A 31 -8.87 7.53 5.05
C PHE A 31 -8.55 7.23 3.58
N ALA A 32 -7.29 7.34 3.16
CA ALA A 32 -6.91 7.02 1.77
C ALA A 32 -7.36 5.63 1.31
N PRO A 33 -7.17 4.50 2.04
CA PRO A 33 -7.61 3.20 1.54
C PRO A 33 -9.11 3.13 1.25
N ILE A 34 -9.94 3.83 2.03
CA ILE A 34 -11.40 3.90 1.81
C ILE A 34 -11.68 4.65 0.51
N VAL A 35 -11.07 5.83 0.33
CA VAL A 35 -11.25 6.64 -0.89
C VAL A 35 -10.76 5.88 -2.12
N LEU A 36 -9.58 5.25 -2.04
CA LEU A 36 -9.01 4.47 -3.15
C LEU A 36 -9.88 3.25 -3.48
N TYR A 37 -10.45 2.58 -2.46
CA TYR A 37 -11.41 1.50 -2.66
C TYR A 37 -12.65 1.97 -3.41
N LEU A 38 -13.25 3.09 -2.99
CA LEU A 38 -14.44 3.66 -3.63
C LEU A 38 -14.16 4.05 -5.09
N VAL A 39 -13.02 4.69 -5.36
CA VAL A 39 -12.59 5.04 -6.72
C VAL A 39 -12.39 3.78 -7.57
N ALA A 40 -11.73 2.75 -7.03
CA ALA A 40 -11.51 1.49 -7.74
C ALA A 40 -12.83 0.77 -8.03
N ARG A 41 -13.75 0.74 -7.06
CA ARG A 41 -15.08 0.13 -7.19
C ARG A 41 -15.95 0.85 -8.21
N TRP A 42 -15.93 2.18 -8.19
CA TRP A 42 -16.66 3.00 -9.15
C TRP A 42 -16.16 2.81 -10.58
N LYS A 43 -14.84 2.69 -10.78
CA LYS A 43 -14.27 2.36 -12.09
C LYS A 43 -14.66 0.96 -12.55
N ALA A 44 -14.55 -0.05 -11.68
CA ALA A 44 -14.90 -1.42 -12.00
C ALA A 44 -16.39 -1.59 -12.37
N ALA A 45 -17.29 -0.79 -11.79
CA ALA A 45 -18.72 -0.83 -12.10
C ALA A 45 -19.07 -0.36 -13.54
N LYS A 46 -18.14 0.32 -14.22
CA LYS A 46 -18.30 0.75 -15.62
C LYS A 46 -17.76 -0.28 -16.62
N GLU A 47 -17.06 -1.30 -16.15
CA GLU A 47 -16.49 -2.36 -16.99
C GLU A 47 -17.49 -3.52 -17.13
N PRO A 48 -17.60 -4.15 -18.32
CA PRO A 48 -18.55 -5.24 -18.54
C PRO A 48 -18.24 -6.51 -17.73
N ASP A 49 -16.98 -6.68 -17.31
CA ASP A 49 -16.54 -7.79 -16.46
C ASP A 49 -15.98 -7.25 -15.14
N THR A 50 -16.71 -7.50 -14.05
CA THR A 50 -16.38 -7.00 -12.71
C THR A 50 -15.31 -7.88 -12.05
N ASP A 51 -14.19 -7.27 -11.65
CA ASP A 51 -13.12 -7.97 -10.93
C ASP A 51 -13.59 -8.48 -9.55
N ARG A 52 -13.76 -9.80 -9.43
CA ARG A 52 -14.17 -10.48 -8.18
C ARG A 52 -13.14 -10.32 -7.06
N HIS A 53 -11.87 -10.06 -7.38
CA HIS A 53 -10.78 -9.95 -6.40
C HIS A 53 -10.48 -8.50 -6.01
N LEU A 54 -11.30 -7.53 -6.41
CA LEU A 54 -11.04 -6.11 -6.19
C LEU A 54 -10.75 -5.76 -4.72
N GLY A 55 -11.62 -6.20 -3.79
CA GLY A 55 -11.46 -5.93 -2.37
C GLY A 55 -10.18 -6.53 -1.79
N LEU A 56 -9.87 -7.77 -2.18
CA LEU A 56 -8.65 -8.45 -1.75
C LEU A 56 -7.41 -7.72 -2.24
N LYS A 57 -7.35 -7.31 -3.51
CA LYS A 57 -6.21 -6.54 -4.05
C LYS A 57 -5.99 -5.23 -3.31
N VAL A 58 -7.06 -4.49 -3.04
CA VAL A 58 -6.98 -3.23 -2.30
C VAL A 58 -6.39 -3.47 -0.90
N ALA A 59 -6.87 -4.47 -0.18
CA ALA A 59 -6.33 -4.83 1.14
C ALA A 59 -4.85 -5.23 1.04
N LEU A 60 -4.49 -6.10 0.08
CA LEU A 60 -3.11 -6.57 -0.09
C LEU A 60 -2.14 -5.43 -0.42
N HIS A 61 -2.52 -4.51 -1.31
CA HIS A 61 -1.71 -3.33 -1.63
C HIS A 61 -1.59 -2.37 -0.43
N PHE A 62 -2.69 -2.15 0.30
CA PHE A 62 -2.67 -1.30 1.50
C PHE A 62 -1.71 -1.83 2.58
N PHE A 63 -1.80 -3.12 2.92
CA PHE A 63 -0.90 -3.74 3.89
C PHE A 63 0.54 -3.78 3.38
N SER A 64 0.76 -4.05 2.09
CA SER A 64 2.11 -3.99 1.50
C SER A 64 2.71 -2.59 1.64
N ILE A 65 1.97 -1.54 1.32
CA ILE A 65 2.47 -0.16 1.43
C ILE A 65 2.69 0.23 2.88
N SER A 66 1.78 -0.14 3.79
CA SER A 66 1.93 0.13 5.22
C SER A 66 3.20 -0.54 5.78
N ALA A 67 3.43 -1.80 5.40
CA ALA A 67 4.65 -2.52 5.77
C ALA A 67 5.90 -1.89 5.15
N PHE A 68 5.83 -1.44 3.90
CA PHE A 68 6.92 -0.71 3.25
C PHE A 68 7.27 0.59 3.99
N GLN A 69 6.27 1.41 4.36
CA GLN A 69 6.48 2.65 5.11
C GLN A 69 7.04 2.38 6.51
N LEU A 70 6.54 1.34 7.19
CA LEU A 70 7.09 0.89 8.47
C LEU A 70 8.55 0.46 8.34
N GLY A 71 8.89 -0.22 7.25
CA GLY A 71 10.26 -0.60 6.91
C GLY A 71 11.16 0.60 6.66
N LEU A 72 10.69 1.62 5.92
CA LEU A 72 11.43 2.87 5.73
C LEU A 72 11.66 3.60 7.06
N ALA A 73 10.66 3.68 7.92
CA ALA A 73 10.80 4.28 9.25
C ALA A 73 11.85 3.53 10.10
N GLY A 74 11.82 2.20 10.11
CA GLY A 74 12.83 1.38 10.77
C GLY A 74 14.23 1.59 10.17
N LEU A 75 14.34 1.68 8.85
CA LEU A 75 15.61 1.96 8.16
C LEU A 75 16.15 3.35 8.50
N THR A 76 15.30 4.38 8.58
CA THR A 76 15.69 5.71 9.03
C THR A 76 16.26 5.68 10.45
N LEU A 77 15.60 5.00 11.39
CA LEU A 77 16.10 4.87 12.76
C LEU A 77 17.44 4.15 12.80
N LEU A 78 17.61 3.10 11.98
CA LEU A 78 18.87 2.37 11.87
C LEU A 78 19.99 3.28 11.34
N VAL A 79 19.76 3.98 10.24
CA VAL A 79 20.72 4.92 9.66
C VAL A 79 21.08 6.02 10.66
N TRP A 80 20.09 6.58 11.35
CA TRP A 80 20.33 7.59 12.37
C TRP A 80 21.16 7.03 13.54
N ALA A 81 20.86 5.82 14.03
CA ALA A 81 21.62 5.16 15.10
C ALA A 81 23.09 4.89 14.70
N LEU A 82 23.37 4.71 13.41
CA LEU A 82 24.73 4.58 12.88
C LEU A 82 25.51 5.90 12.90
N ILE A 83 24.85 7.02 12.56
CA ILE A 83 25.53 8.32 12.41
C ILE A 83 25.47 9.22 13.65
N THR A 84 24.58 8.95 14.60
CA THR A 84 24.42 9.73 15.83
C THR A 84 25.66 9.65 16.73
N THR A 85 25.90 10.70 17.52
CA THR A 85 26.90 10.72 18.60
C THR A 85 26.29 10.45 19.96
N ALA A 86 25.01 10.07 20.01
CA ALA A 86 24.35 9.70 21.25
C ALA A 86 25.09 8.57 22.00
N PRO A 87 24.91 8.47 23.33
CA PRO A 87 25.47 7.38 24.14
C PRO A 87 25.14 5.99 23.60
N SER A 88 26.03 5.02 23.83
CA SER A 88 25.89 3.64 23.35
C SER A 88 24.60 2.96 23.83
N GLU A 89 24.14 3.27 25.05
CA GLU A 89 22.88 2.78 25.60
C GLU A 89 21.68 3.23 24.76
N MET A 90 21.65 4.52 24.40
CA MET A 90 20.61 5.09 23.54
C MET A 90 20.66 4.46 22.15
N LYS A 91 21.85 4.34 21.54
CA LYS A 91 22.03 3.65 20.25
C LYS A 91 21.50 2.22 20.27
N SER A 92 21.76 1.47 21.34
CA SER A 92 21.27 0.10 21.52
C SER A 92 19.74 0.03 21.58
N VAL A 93 19.09 0.98 22.25
CA VAL A 93 17.62 1.09 22.23
C VAL A 93 17.10 1.33 20.81
N PHE A 94 17.65 2.32 20.10
CA PHE A 94 17.20 2.64 18.75
C PHE A 94 17.47 1.53 17.74
N ASN A 95 18.60 0.83 17.84
CA ASN A 95 18.88 -0.35 17.01
C ASN A 95 17.85 -1.48 17.24
N ARG A 96 17.46 -1.74 18.49
CA ARG A 96 16.43 -2.74 18.80
C ARG A 96 15.07 -2.34 18.24
N ILE A 97 14.68 -1.07 18.36
CA ILE A 97 13.44 -0.55 17.78
C ILE A 97 13.48 -0.66 16.25
N ALA A 98 14.56 -0.20 15.62
CA ALA A 98 14.74 -0.23 14.18
C ALA A 98 14.65 -1.65 13.61
N LEU A 99 15.36 -2.61 14.20
CA LEU A 99 15.31 -4.03 13.80
C LEU A 99 13.94 -4.65 14.09
N GLY A 100 13.35 -4.30 15.24
CA GLY A 100 12.00 -4.72 15.62
C GLY A 100 10.91 -4.21 14.68
N MET A 101 11.15 -3.11 13.97
CA MET A 101 10.26 -2.61 12.91
C MET A 101 10.58 -3.25 11.55
N LEU A 102 11.87 -3.31 11.17
CA LEU A 102 12.33 -3.79 9.87
C LEU A 102 11.95 -5.26 9.62
N MET A 103 12.17 -6.14 10.60
CA MET A 103 11.91 -7.58 10.45
C MET A 103 10.43 -7.90 10.16
N PRO A 104 9.46 -7.50 11.00
CA PRO A 104 8.06 -7.75 10.70
C PRO A 104 7.58 -6.98 9.48
N ALA A 105 8.05 -5.74 9.25
CA ALA A 105 7.75 -4.99 8.02
C ALA A 105 8.15 -5.77 6.76
N GLY A 106 9.38 -6.29 6.72
CA GLY A 106 9.86 -7.10 5.60
C GLY A 106 9.05 -8.38 5.40
N LEU A 107 8.71 -9.09 6.48
CA LEU A 107 7.90 -10.30 6.43
C LEU A 107 6.48 -10.02 5.90
N VAL A 108 5.81 -9.00 6.45
CA VAL A 108 4.47 -8.60 6.01
C VAL A 108 4.49 -8.15 4.56
N PHE A 109 5.47 -7.32 4.16
CA PHE A 109 5.63 -6.88 2.78
C PHE A 109 5.80 -8.06 1.82
N ALA A 110 6.71 -8.99 2.13
CA ALA A 110 6.99 -10.15 1.29
C ALA A 110 5.77 -11.08 1.17
N ALA A 111 5.05 -11.32 2.28
CA ALA A 111 3.85 -12.14 2.31
C ALA A 111 2.75 -11.55 1.41
N HIS A 112 2.44 -10.26 1.57
CA HIS A 112 1.40 -9.61 0.78
C HIS A 112 1.79 -9.46 -0.69
N PHE A 113 3.07 -9.17 -0.98
CA PHE A 113 3.58 -9.15 -2.35
C PHE A 113 3.51 -10.53 -3.02
N SER A 114 3.77 -11.60 -2.28
CA SER A 114 3.62 -12.98 -2.78
C SER A 114 2.15 -13.33 -3.04
N LEU A 115 1.23 -12.94 -2.16
CA LEU A 115 -0.21 -13.14 -2.35
C LEU A 115 -0.75 -12.35 -3.55
N LEU A 116 -0.26 -11.14 -3.81
CA LEU A 116 -0.65 -10.37 -5.00
C LEU A 116 -0.38 -11.13 -6.30
N LYS A 117 0.72 -11.90 -6.38
CA LYS A 117 1.04 -12.74 -7.55
C LYS A 117 0.05 -13.90 -7.75
N ARG A 118 -0.72 -14.26 -6.73
CA ARG A 118 -1.79 -15.28 -6.81
C ARG A 118 -3.14 -14.68 -7.21
N THR A 119 -3.22 -13.37 -7.42
CA THR A 119 -4.40 -12.68 -7.91
C THR A 119 -4.24 -12.32 -9.38
N ASN A 120 -5.33 -11.87 -10.01
CA ASN A 120 -5.36 -11.33 -11.37
C ASN A 120 -4.82 -9.87 -11.45
N ASP A 121 -3.81 -9.50 -10.64
CA ASP A 121 -3.24 -8.14 -10.58
C ASP A 121 -2.43 -7.79 -11.85
N VAL A 122 -1.93 -8.81 -12.56
CA VAL A 122 -1.20 -8.64 -13.82
C VAL A 122 -2.16 -8.26 -14.95
N GLU A 123 -3.32 -8.91 -15.02
CA GLU A 123 -4.35 -8.67 -16.04
C GLU A 123 -5.13 -7.39 -15.75
N ARG A 124 -5.47 -7.13 -14.47
CA ARG A 124 -6.25 -5.97 -14.03
C ARG A 124 -5.39 -5.00 -13.23
N THR A 125 -4.61 -4.19 -13.95
CA THR A 125 -3.58 -3.31 -13.36
C THR A 125 -4.09 -2.03 -12.71
N ALA A 126 -5.41 -1.74 -12.79
CA ALA A 126 -5.98 -0.49 -12.32
C ALA A 126 -5.72 -0.22 -10.82
N VAL A 127 -5.92 -1.24 -9.97
CA VAL A 127 -5.68 -1.14 -8.52
C VAL A 127 -4.18 -0.93 -8.25
N ARG A 128 -3.31 -1.69 -8.90
CA ARG A 128 -1.84 -1.54 -8.78
C ARG A 128 -1.39 -0.12 -9.12
N ARG A 129 -1.87 0.45 -10.23
CA ARG A 129 -1.53 1.83 -10.64
C ARG A 129 -1.99 2.86 -9.61
N LEU A 130 -3.20 2.68 -9.08
CA LEU A 130 -3.77 3.56 -8.07
C LEU A 130 -2.92 3.56 -6.78
N PHE A 131 -2.56 2.38 -6.27
CA PHE A 131 -1.72 2.25 -5.09
C PHE A 131 -0.26 2.63 -5.32
N ALA A 132 0.29 2.43 -6.52
CA ALA A 132 1.61 2.94 -6.88
C ALA A 132 1.66 4.47 -6.82
N GLY A 133 0.63 5.15 -7.33
CA GLY A 133 0.50 6.61 -7.22
C GLY A 133 0.34 7.07 -5.77
N TYR A 134 -0.48 6.37 -4.98
CA TYR A 134 -0.61 6.65 -3.55
C TYR A 134 0.73 6.50 -2.79
N ASN A 135 1.46 5.41 -3.03
CA ASN A 135 2.76 5.19 -2.39
C ASN A 135 3.78 6.26 -2.78
N LEU A 136 3.76 6.71 -4.05
CA LEU A 136 4.58 7.82 -4.52
C LEU A 136 4.27 9.12 -3.77
N ILE A 137 2.98 9.45 -3.60
CA ILE A 137 2.54 10.65 -2.88
C ILE A 137 2.97 10.59 -1.41
N VAL A 138 2.70 9.48 -0.71
CA VAL A 138 3.03 9.34 0.72
C VAL A 138 4.55 9.41 0.93
N THR A 139 5.33 8.64 0.17
CA THR A 139 6.79 8.64 0.30
C THR A 139 7.38 10.00 -0.07
N GLY A 140 6.85 10.65 -1.12
CA GLY A 140 7.28 11.98 -1.54
C GLY A 140 6.95 13.06 -0.52
N LEU A 141 5.78 13.00 0.10
CA LEU A 141 5.40 13.92 1.16
C LEU A 141 6.31 13.79 2.38
N LEU A 142 6.61 12.55 2.81
CA LEU A 142 7.56 12.29 3.90
C LEU A 142 8.98 12.74 3.55
N GLY A 143 9.43 12.49 2.32
CA GLY A 143 10.71 12.99 1.82
C GLY A 143 10.78 14.51 1.77
N PHE A 144 9.70 15.17 1.37
CA PHE A 144 9.60 16.64 1.37
C PHE A 144 9.65 17.22 2.78
N ILE A 145 8.88 16.64 3.73
CA ILE A 145 8.93 17.04 5.14
C ILE A 145 10.35 16.87 5.69
N ALA A 146 11.00 15.74 5.42
CA ALA A 146 12.38 15.49 5.82
C ALA A 146 13.34 16.56 5.28
N LEU A 147 13.16 16.94 4.01
CA LEU A 147 13.96 17.98 3.36
C LEU A 147 13.75 19.34 4.02
N VAL A 148 12.50 19.73 4.31
CA VAL A 148 12.18 20.96 5.03
C VAL A 148 12.86 20.98 6.41
N ILE A 149 12.76 19.88 7.17
CA ILE A 149 13.42 19.77 8.48
C ILE A 149 14.94 19.86 8.34
N ALA A 150 15.53 19.24 7.32
CA ALA A 150 16.97 19.29 7.07
C ALA A 150 17.43 20.72 6.77
N PHE A 151 16.72 21.45 5.91
CA PHE A 151 17.03 22.85 5.63
C PHE A 151 16.85 23.75 6.86
N GLN A 152 15.79 23.54 7.66
CA GLN A 152 15.63 24.25 8.94
C GLN A 152 16.82 24.00 9.88
N ALA A 153 17.27 22.75 10.00
CA ALA A 153 18.43 22.39 10.83
C ALA A 153 19.75 22.97 10.28
N LEU A 154 19.89 23.12 8.96
CA LEU A 154 21.07 23.74 8.34
C LEU A 154 21.18 25.24 8.62
N PHE A 155 20.05 25.95 8.61
CA PHE A 155 20.03 27.40 8.82
C PHE A 155 19.90 27.82 10.29
N ALA A 156 19.44 26.92 11.16
CA ALA A 156 19.42 27.18 12.59
C ALA A 156 20.87 27.23 13.13
N LYS A 157 21.27 28.41 13.61
CA LYS A 157 22.62 28.66 14.15
C LYS A 157 22.90 27.70 15.31
N GLY A 158 23.92 26.85 15.17
CA GLY A 158 24.28 25.84 16.17
C GLY A 158 23.52 24.49 16.08
N SER A 159 22.66 24.31 15.08
CA SER A 159 21.75 23.15 14.97
C SER A 159 22.29 21.95 14.16
N SER A 160 23.57 21.94 13.78
CA SER A 160 24.20 20.81 13.08
C SER A 160 24.43 19.56 13.96
N GLY A 161 23.91 19.54 15.18
CA GLY A 161 23.96 18.41 16.10
C GLY A 161 23.02 17.26 15.73
N GLU A 162 22.41 16.63 16.73
CA GLU A 162 21.62 15.41 16.54
C GLU A 162 20.39 15.58 15.63
N MET A 163 19.75 16.75 15.66
CA MET A 163 18.59 17.04 14.81
C MET A 163 18.96 17.08 13.32
N GLY A 164 20.11 17.66 12.97
CA GLY A 164 20.61 17.67 11.59
C GLY A 164 20.91 16.27 11.07
N ARG A 165 21.46 15.39 11.93
CA ARG A 165 21.68 13.98 11.57
C ARG A 165 20.39 13.19 11.38
N ALA A 166 19.40 13.41 12.25
CA ALA A 166 18.08 12.79 12.10
C ALA A 166 17.41 13.22 10.79
N ALA A 167 17.45 14.52 10.49
CA ALA A 167 16.92 15.05 9.24
C ALA A 167 17.68 14.49 8.02
N GLY A 168 19.01 14.44 8.08
CA GLY A 168 19.85 13.84 7.04
C GLY A 168 19.53 12.36 6.80
N ALA A 169 19.32 11.57 7.86
CA ALA A 169 18.91 10.17 7.75
C ALA A 169 17.53 10.03 7.09
N MET A 170 16.56 10.88 7.46
CA MET A 170 15.23 10.89 6.82
C MET A 170 15.33 11.26 5.33
N VAL A 171 16.09 12.30 4.97
CA VAL A 171 16.29 12.69 3.57
C VAL A 171 16.96 11.58 2.79
N LEU A 172 18.00 10.96 3.34
CA LEU A 172 18.70 9.87 2.67
C LEU A 172 17.75 8.70 2.38
N VAL A 173 16.96 8.27 3.37
CA VAL A 173 16.07 7.11 3.21
C VAL A 173 14.84 7.44 2.35
N TYR A 174 14.05 8.45 2.74
CA TYR A 174 12.81 8.79 2.03
C TYR A 174 13.06 9.45 0.69
N GLY A 175 14.10 10.28 0.56
CA GLY A 175 14.48 10.88 -0.73
C GLY A 175 14.90 9.81 -1.75
N THR A 176 15.73 8.85 -1.33
CA THR A 176 16.14 7.73 -2.21
C THR A 176 14.94 6.84 -2.55
N ALA A 177 14.11 6.50 -1.56
CA ALA A 177 12.91 5.69 -1.79
C ALA A 177 11.93 6.39 -2.75
N TRP A 178 11.69 7.70 -2.57
CA TRP A 178 10.86 8.49 -3.47
C TRP A 178 11.42 8.53 -4.89
N ALA A 179 12.72 8.73 -5.07
CA ALA A 179 13.35 8.73 -6.39
C ALA A 179 13.17 7.38 -7.10
N ILE A 180 13.39 6.26 -6.39
CA ILE A 180 13.20 4.91 -6.94
C ILE A 180 11.74 4.65 -7.30
N ILE A 181 10.80 4.99 -6.42
CA ILE A 181 9.36 4.79 -6.67
C ILE A 181 8.90 5.69 -7.82
N GLY A 182 9.34 6.94 -7.85
CA GLY A 182 9.03 7.92 -8.90
C GLY A 182 9.54 7.45 -10.26
N TRP A 183 10.78 6.96 -10.33
CA TRP A 183 11.33 6.35 -11.53
C TRP A 183 10.49 5.15 -12.00
N ARG A 184 10.19 4.21 -11.10
CA ARG A 184 9.39 3.02 -11.45
C ARG A 184 7.96 3.38 -11.88
N PHE A 185 7.35 4.36 -11.23
CA PHE A 185 6.03 4.86 -11.60
C PHE A 185 6.05 5.55 -12.97
N GLY A 186 7.05 6.43 -13.20
CA GLY A 186 7.26 7.08 -14.49
C GLY A 186 7.45 6.08 -15.62
N MET A 187 8.27 5.04 -15.41
CA MET A 187 8.43 3.95 -16.38
C MET A 187 7.09 3.24 -16.66
N GLN A 188 6.27 2.96 -15.65
CA GLN A 188 4.96 2.32 -15.84
C GLN A 188 3.97 3.19 -16.65
N VAL A 189 4.01 4.51 -16.45
CA VAL A 189 3.11 5.46 -17.13
C VAL A 189 3.59 5.74 -18.55
N LEU A 190 4.87 6.04 -18.74
CA LEU A 190 5.43 6.47 -20.03
C LEU A 190 5.56 5.32 -21.03
N THR A 191 5.95 4.13 -20.58
CA THR A 191 6.13 2.99 -21.49
C THR A 191 4.81 2.35 -21.94
N GLY A 192 3.66 2.93 -21.54
CA GLY A 192 2.37 2.33 -21.85
C GLY A 192 2.31 0.90 -21.32
N GLY A 193 2.62 0.71 -20.04
CA GLY A 193 2.80 -0.64 -19.48
C GLY A 193 1.64 -1.58 -19.87
N PRO A 194 1.89 -2.91 -19.95
CA PRO A 194 1.25 -3.93 -20.82
C PRO A 194 -0.29 -4.06 -20.93
N GLY A 195 -1.07 -3.10 -20.42
CA GLY A 195 -2.49 -2.91 -20.70
C GLY A 195 -2.82 -1.55 -21.34
N SER A 196 -1.87 -0.79 -21.91
CA SER A 196 -2.23 0.33 -22.80
C SER A 196 -2.65 -0.14 -24.20
N THR A 197 -2.57 -1.44 -24.47
CA THR A 197 -3.20 -2.07 -25.63
C THR A 197 -4.70 -2.24 -25.36
N SER A 198 -5.49 -1.17 -25.54
CA SER A 198 -6.86 -1.30 -26.09
C SER A 198 -7.61 0.04 -26.14
N ALA A 199 -7.23 0.93 -27.06
CA ALA A 199 -8.17 1.09 -28.16
C ALA A 199 -7.80 -0.03 -29.12
N SER A 200 -8.36 -1.24 -28.94
CA SER A 200 -8.34 -2.19 -30.03
C SER A 200 -9.03 -1.44 -31.16
N PRO A 201 -8.37 -1.22 -32.32
CA PRO A 201 -9.06 -0.61 -33.45
C PRO A 201 -10.38 -1.38 -33.62
N PRO A 202 -11.52 -0.70 -33.72
CA PRO A 202 -12.83 -1.34 -33.74
C PRO A 202 -12.75 -2.46 -34.76
N GLN A 203 -12.88 -3.71 -34.30
CA GLN A 203 -12.65 -4.89 -35.12
C GLN A 203 -13.55 -4.76 -36.36
N PRO A 204 -13.00 -4.49 -37.56
CA PRO A 204 -13.80 -4.27 -38.75
C PRO A 204 -14.38 -5.65 -39.10
N GLY A 205 -15.63 -5.89 -38.73
CA GLY A 205 -16.25 -7.20 -38.86
C GLY A 205 -16.69 -7.87 -37.56
N ALA A 206 -16.81 -7.13 -36.44
CA ALA A 206 -17.83 -7.46 -35.44
C ALA A 206 -19.20 -7.31 -36.12
N SER A 207 -19.53 -8.34 -36.89
CA SER A 207 -20.81 -8.58 -37.52
C SER A 207 -21.85 -8.37 -36.43
N ALA A 208 -22.92 -7.66 -36.77
CA ALA A 208 -24.06 -7.47 -35.88
C ALA A 208 -24.33 -8.79 -35.15
N PRO A 209 -24.58 -8.75 -33.82
CA PRO A 209 -24.90 -9.96 -33.08
C PRO A 209 -25.96 -10.73 -33.88
N PRO A 210 -25.76 -12.03 -34.14
CA PRO A 210 -26.71 -12.81 -34.91
C PRO A 210 -28.10 -12.55 -34.30
N PRO A 211 -29.13 -12.32 -35.14
CA PRO A 211 -30.47 -12.02 -34.65
C PRO A 211 -30.82 -13.05 -33.57
N PRO A 212 -31.42 -12.61 -32.44
CA PRO A 212 -31.75 -13.50 -31.34
C PRO A 212 -32.42 -14.73 -31.93
N SER A 213 -31.78 -15.89 -31.78
CA SER A 213 -32.34 -17.15 -32.23
C SER A 213 -33.74 -17.21 -31.63
N ALA A 214 -34.75 -17.32 -32.50
CA ALA A 214 -36.14 -17.41 -32.07
C ALA A 214 -36.21 -18.42 -30.92
N PRO A 215 -36.97 -18.13 -29.85
CA PRO A 215 -37.03 -18.98 -28.67
C PRO A 215 -37.26 -20.41 -29.14
N SER A 216 -36.24 -21.25 -28.96
CA SER A 216 -36.36 -22.68 -29.16
C SER A 216 -37.50 -23.08 -28.23
N THR A 217 -38.63 -23.46 -28.82
CA THR A 217 -39.77 -24.07 -28.14
C THR A 217 -39.22 -25.28 -27.44
N THR A 218 -38.80 -25.07 -26.20
CA THR A 218 -38.31 -26.11 -25.33
C THR A 218 -39.55 -26.95 -25.08
N ALA A 219 -39.62 -28.10 -25.74
CA ALA A 219 -40.69 -29.05 -25.56
C ALA A 219 -40.83 -29.29 -24.05
N THR A 220 -42.02 -28.96 -23.56
CA THR A 220 -42.42 -29.12 -22.16
C THR A 220 -42.06 -30.53 -21.73
N PRO A 221 -41.17 -30.73 -20.74
CA PRO A 221 -40.97 -32.04 -20.17
C PRO A 221 -42.32 -32.53 -19.63
N PRO A 222 -42.73 -33.78 -19.90
CA PRO A 222 -43.94 -34.33 -19.30
C PRO A 222 -43.82 -34.22 -17.79
N ALA A 223 -44.89 -33.74 -17.16
CA ALA A 223 -45.01 -33.57 -15.72
C ALA A 223 -44.72 -34.90 -15.01
N SER A 224 -43.48 -35.05 -14.50
CA SER A 224 -43.15 -36.11 -13.56
C SER A 224 -43.77 -35.73 -12.22
N THR A 225 -44.90 -36.35 -11.96
CA THR A 225 -45.57 -36.42 -10.67
C THR A 225 -44.58 -36.64 -9.51
N GLY A 226 -44.68 -35.74 -8.52
CA GLY A 226 -44.38 -35.92 -7.11
C GLY A 226 -43.40 -37.02 -6.70
N GLY A 227 -42.20 -36.60 -6.31
CA GLY A 227 -41.30 -37.39 -5.46
C GLY A 227 -40.45 -36.44 -4.63
N LEU A 228 -40.68 -36.40 -3.32
CA LEU A 228 -39.80 -35.72 -2.36
C LEU A 228 -38.37 -36.27 -2.51
N PRO A 229 -37.32 -35.43 -2.48
CA PRO A 229 -35.96 -35.94 -2.46
C PRO A 229 -35.73 -36.73 -1.17
N SER A 230 -35.30 -37.98 -1.33
CA SER A 230 -34.84 -38.84 -0.25
C SER A 230 -33.73 -38.14 0.53
N LEU A 231 -33.93 -37.96 1.83
CA LEU A 231 -32.89 -37.61 2.80
C LEU A 231 -31.89 -38.77 2.84
N GLY A 232 -30.92 -38.72 1.92
CA GLY A 232 -29.83 -39.67 1.82
C GLY A 232 -29.01 -39.67 3.10
N GLY A 233 -29.16 -40.74 3.88
CA GLY A 233 -28.27 -41.09 4.99
C GLY A 233 -26.88 -41.38 4.45
N GLY A 234 -25.97 -40.42 4.63
CA GLY A 234 -24.54 -40.61 4.43
C GLY A 234 -23.89 -41.05 5.74
N ALA A 235 -23.35 -42.26 5.72
CA ALA A 235 -22.72 -42.95 6.82
C ALA A 235 -21.59 -42.13 7.49
N PHE A 236 -21.57 -42.13 8.83
CA PHE A 236 -20.40 -41.73 9.61
C PHE A 236 -19.30 -42.81 9.49
N PRO A 237 -18.03 -42.43 9.31
CA PRO A 237 -16.92 -43.37 9.39
C PRO A 237 -16.74 -43.89 10.84
N PRO A 238 -16.35 -45.16 11.03
CA PRO A 238 -16.14 -45.74 12.35
C PRO A 238 -14.96 -45.07 13.07
N ILE A 239 -15.16 -44.79 14.36
CA ILE A 239 -14.12 -44.28 15.26
C ILE A 239 -13.34 -45.49 15.78
N ASP A 240 -12.08 -45.62 15.39
CA ASP A 240 -11.19 -46.64 15.97
C ASP A 240 -10.80 -46.25 17.40
N PRO A 241 -11.08 -47.08 18.42
CA PRO A 241 -10.58 -46.86 19.77
C PRO A 241 -9.08 -47.19 19.82
N LYS A 242 -8.25 -46.18 20.11
CA LYS A 242 -6.84 -46.39 20.44
C LYS A 242 -6.71 -47.00 21.84
N SER A 243 -6.10 -48.18 21.89
CA SER A 243 -5.49 -48.82 23.05
C SER A 243 -4.25 -48.07 23.52
#